data_AF-A0A937EG21-F1
#
_entry.id   AF-A0A937EG21-F1
#
_cell.length_a   1.000
_cell.length_b   1.000
_cell.length_c   1.000
_cell.angle_alpha   90.00
_cell.angle_beta   90.00
_cell.angle_gamma   90.00
#
_symmetry.space_group_name_H-M   'P 1'
#
loop_
_entity.id
_entity.type
_entity.pdbx_description
1 polymer ?
#
loop_
_entity_poly.entity_id
_entity_poly.type
_entity_poly.pdbx_seq_one_letter_code
_entity_poly.pdbx_strand_id
1 'polypeptide(L)' 'MTAARPADRPRPAQPAGVSVRDLLASCVAADAVSRPPRAPQAANGQPPRGPQENA' A
#
# COMPACT_ATOMS: atom_id res chain seq x y z
N MET A 1 -45.50 11.15 8.02
CA MET A 1 -44.16 11.59 7.58
C MET A 1 -43.61 10.51 6.66
N THR A 2 -43.55 10.76 5.36
CA THR A 2 -43.04 9.78 4.37
C THR A 2 -41.52 9.90 4.31
N ALA A 3 -40.80 8.84 4.67
CA ALA A 3 -39.34 8.78 4.50
C ALA A 3 -39.00 8.74 3.01
N ALA A 4 -38.16 9.67 2.55
CA ALA A 4 -37.65 9.66 1.19
C ALA A 4 -36.90 8.34 0.94
N ARG A 5 -37.28 7.59 -0.10
CA ARG A 5 -36.52 6.41 -0.52
C ARG A 5 -35.08 6.85 -0.83
N PRO A 6 -34.06 6.07 -0.44
CA PRO A 6 -32.69 6.37 -0.83
C PRO A 6 -32.64 6.46 -2.36
N ALA A 7 -32.28 7.64 -2.88
CA ALA A 7 -32.06 7.83 -4.30
C ALA A 7 -31.04 6.78 -4.78
N ASP A 8 -31.29 6.25 -5.97
CA ASP A 8 -30.47 5.26 -6.67
C ASP A 8 -29.00 5.65 -6.58
N ARG A 9 -28.25 5.02 -5.66
CA ARG A 9 -26.82 5.34 -5.50
C ARG A 9 -26.11 4.71 -6.70
N PRO A 10 -25.28 5.48 -7.42
CA PRO A 10 -24.48 4.93 -8.50
C PRO A 10 -23.68 3.74 -7.96
N ARG A 11 -23.90 2.56 -8.56
CA ARG A 11 -23.15 1.36 -8.19
C ARG A 11 -21.69 1.59 -8.59
N PRO A 12 -20.72 1.44 -7.66
CA PRO A 12 -19.32 1.63 -8.00
C PRO A 12 -18.95 0.68 -9.14
N ALA A 13 -18.29 1.22 -10.17
CA ALA A 13 -17.82 0.43 -11.29
C ALA A 13 -16.84 -0.62 -10.77
N GLN A 14 -17.11 -1.89 -11.08
CA GLN A 14 -16.16 -2.96 -10.80
C GLN A 14 -14.93 -2.75 -11.69
N PRO A 15 -13.71 -2.67 -11.14
CA PRO A 15 -12.51 -2.56 -11.98
C PRO A 15 -12.39 -3.83 -12.82
N ALA A 16 -12.47 -3.67 -14.14
CA ALA A 16 -12.34 -4.78 -15.07
C ALA A 16 -10.90 -5.29 -15.05
N GLY A 17 -10.71 -6.59 -14.77
CA GLY A 17 -9.47 -7.31 -15.04
C GLY A 17 -8.23 -6.84 -14.28
N VAL A 18 -8.30 -6.74 -12.95
CA VAL A 18 -7.08 -6.53 -12.16
C VAL A 18 -6.19 -7.78 -12.20
N SER A 19 -4.91 -7.59 -12.53
CA SER A 19 -3.91 -8.64 -12.38
C SER A 19 -3.65 -8.88 -10.90
N VAL A 20 -3.33 -10.12 -10.51
CA VAL A 20 -2.91 -10.45 -9.13
C VAL A 20 -1.75 -9.55 -8.67
N ARG A 21 -0.84 -9.19 -9.58
CA ARG A 21 0.26 -8.26 -9.30
C ARG A 21 -0.22 -6.86 -8.92
N ASP A 22 -1.24 -6.36 -9.61
CA ASP A 22 -1.82 -5.03 -9.38
C ASP A 22 -2.57 -4.97 -8.04
N LEU A 23 -3.27 -6.07 -7.69
CA LEU A 23 -3.89 -6.24 -6.37
C LEU A 23 -2.83 -6.21 -5.25
N LEU A 24 -1.73 -6.96 -5.41
CA LEU A 24 -0.64 -6.98 -4.44
C LEU A 24 0.04 -5.62 -4.30
N ALA A 25 0.28 -4.91 -5.41
CA ALA A 25 0.85 -3.57 -5.40
C ALA A 25 -0.06 -2.58 -4.64
N SER A 26 -1.38 -2.65 -4.88
CA SER A 26 -2.37 -1.85 -4.17
C SER A 26 -2.38 -2.15 -2.66
N CYS A 27 -2.22 -3.41 -2.25
CA CYS A 27 -2.10 -3.79 -0.85
C CYS A 27 -0.84 -3.21 -0.19
N VAL A 28 0.32 -3.24 -0.85
CA VAL A 28 1.56 -2.63 -0.34
C VAL A 28 1.42 -1.11 -0.22
N ALA A 29 0.77 -0.46 -1.20
CA ALA A 29 0.51 0.96 -1.14
C ALA A 29 -0.42 1.33 0.03
N ALA A 30 -1.51 0.58 0.23
CA ALA A 30 -2.42 0.79 1.36
C ALA A 30 -1.72 0.60 2.71
N ASP A 31 -0.82 -0.37 2.81
CA ASP A 31 0.00 -0.60 4.01
C ASP A 31 0.89 0.62 4.32
N ALA A 32 1.56 1.18 3.32
CA ALA A 32 2.39 2.38 3.47
C ALA A 32 1.59 3.62 3.88
N VAL A 33 0.33 3.75 3.41
CA VAL A 33 -0.56 4.85 3.83
C VAL A 33 -1.00 4.67 5.28
N SER A 34 -1.35 3.43 5.68
CA SER A 34 -1.76 3.12 7.05
C SER A 34 -0.59 3.11 8.04
N ARG A 35 0.63 2.93 7.55
CA ARG A 35 1.86 2.94 8.34
C ARG A 35 2.65 4.18 7.96
N PRO A 36 2.32 5.35 8.54
CA PRO A 36 3.16 6.51 8.37
C PRO A 36 4.61 6.11 8.72
N PRO A 37 5.59 6.51 7.90
CA PRO A 37 6.97 6.14 8.16
C PRO A 37 7.31 6.61 9.57
N ARG A 38 7.78 5.68 10.41
CA ARG A 38 8.51 6.08 11.61
C ARG A 38 9.67 6.96 11.12
N ALA A 39 9.95 8.04 11.84
CA ALA A 39 11.13 8.86 11.59
C ALA A 39 12.30 7.91 11.29
N PRO A 40 13.07 8.14 10.20
CA PRO A 40 14.14 7.22 9.82
C PRO A 40 14.94 6.93 11.08
N GLN A 41 14.92 5.67 11.53
CA GLN A 41 15.83 5.26 12.58
C GLN A 41 17.19 5.59 11.99
N ALA A 42 17.85 6.60 12.56
CA ALA A 42 19.23 6.92 12.22
C ALA A 42 19.93 5.58 12.15
N ALA A 43 20.50 5.28 10.99
CA ALA A 43 21.11 3.99 10.71
C ALA A 43 22.25 3.78 11.72
N ASN A 44 21.90 3.28 12.90
CA ASN A 44 22.84 2.94 13.94
C ASN A 44 23.49 1.65 13.47
N GLY A 45 24.56 1.82 12.70
CA GLY A 45 25.60 0.84 12.54
C GLY A 45 25.24 -0.36 11.67
N GLN A 46 24.90 -0.15 10.40
CA GLN A 46 25.43 -1.09 9.41
C GLN A 46 26.87 -0.63 9.12
N PRO A 47 27.93 -1.28 9.65
CA PRO A 47 29.27 -0.99 9.17
C PRO A 47 29.30 -1.24 7.65
N PRO A 48 30.08 -0.45 6.88
CA PRO A 48 30.21 -0.70 5.46
C PRO A 48 30.64 -2.16 5.28
N ARG A 49 29.90 -2.92 4.46
CA ARG A 49 30.39 -4.22 4.01
C ARG A 49 31.75 -3.92 3.36
N GLY A 50 32.81 -4.37 4.02
CA GLY A 50 34.17 -4.31 3.50
C GLY A 50 34.24 -5.01 2.13
N PRO A 51 35.33 -4.80 1.39
CA PRO A 51 35.47 -5.40 0.06
C PRO A 51 35.18 -6.90 0.17
N GLN A 52 34.26 -7.40 -0.65
CA GLN A 52 34.01 -8.83 -0.78
C GLN A 52 35.31 -9.49 -1.27
N GLU A 53 36.06 -10.04 -0.32
CA GLU A 53 37.24 -10.87 -0.50
C GLU A 53 36.86 -12.33 -0.27
N ASN A 54 36.61 -13.06 -1.35
CA ASN A 54 37.01 -14.46 -1.58
C ASN A 54 36.52 -14.83 -2.99
N ALA A 55 37.43 -14.96 -3.97
CA ALA A 55 38.32 -16.10 -4.25
C ALA A 55 37.59 -17.20 -5.01
#